data_AF-A0A7J9HLQ5-F1
#
_entry.id   AF-A0A7J9HLQ5-F1
#
_cell.length_a   1.000
_cell.length_b   1.000
_cell.length_c   1.000
_cell.angle_alpha   90.00
_cell.angle_beta   90.00
_cell.angle_gamma   90.00
#
_symmetry.space_group_name_H-M   'P 1'
#
loop_
_entity.id
_entity.type
_entity.pdbx_description
1 polymer ?
#
loop_
_entity_poly.entity_id
_entity_poly.type
_entity_poly.pdbx_seq_one_letter_code
_entity_poly.pdbx_strand_id
1 'polypeptide(L)'
;VIKTDGGVSLTTKQHQEVAQVANELNKYCVDEPVKCPLIFGDWDVVYCSNPTSPGGGYRSALGRLFFKTKDMVQAVEAPDSVRNKVSFSVFGFLEGEVSLKGKLKVLDHQWIQVIFQPPELRVGAMDFQYGGESEVKLQITYIDEKIRLGKGSRGSLFVFRRRHGGSTNV
;
A
#
# COMPACT_ATOMS: atom_id res chain seq x y z
N VAL A 1 9.48 8.69 -9.33
CA VAL A 1 8.13 8.73 -8.72
C VAL A 1 7.12 8.29 -9.78
N ILE A 2 6.28 7.29 -9.49
CA ILE A 2 5.16 6.91 -10.37
C ILE A 2 4.19 8.09 -10.44
N LYS A 3 3.65 8.41 -11.63
CA LYS A 3 2.51 9.33 -11.73
C LYS A 3 1.22 8.51 -11.85
N THR A 4 0.57 8.26 -10.71
CA THR A 4 -0.73 7.57 -10.62
C THR A 4 -1.57 8.25 -9.53
N ASP A 5 -2.88 8.32 -9.71
CA ASP A 5 -3.81 8.76 -8.68
C ASP A 5 -4.32 7.60 -7.79
N GLY A 6 -3.79 6.39 -8.01
CA GLY A 6 -4.17 5.18 -7.31
C GLY A 6 -5.51 4.59 -7.76
N GLY A 7 -5.96 4.91 -8.97
CA GLY A 7 -7.22 4.43 -9.55
C GLY A 7 -8.44 5.28 -9.19
N VAL A 8 -8.24 6.51 -8.71
CA VAL A 8 -9.34 7.40 -8.25
C VAL A 8 -10.22 7.86 -9.41
N SER A 9 -9.62 8.15 -10.56
CA SER A 9 -10.34 8.65 -11.74
C SER A 9 -10.87 7.54 -12.66
N LEU A 10 -10.70 6.26 -12.29
CA LEU A 10 -11.14 5.15 -13.12
C LEU A 10 -12.66 5.00 -13.09
N THR A 11 -13.22 4.68 -14.24
CA THR A 11 -14.63 4.30 -14.37
C THR A 11 -14.87 2.91 -13.80
N THR A 12 -16.14 2.57 -13.52
CA THR A 12 -16.53 1.22 -13.08
C THR A 12 -16.04 0.14 -14.04
N LYS A 13 -16.11 0.38 -15.36
CA LYS A 13 -15.64 -0.57 -16.37
C LYS A 13 -14.12 -0.78 -16.27
N GLN A 14 -13.35 0.28 -16.11
CA GLN A 14 -11.90 0.18 -15.94
C GLN A 14 -11.52 -0.54 -14.64
N HIS A 15 -12.26 -0.32 -13.56
CA HIS A 15 -12.07 -1.11 -12.33
C HIS A 15 -12.32 -2.60 -12.55
N GLN A 16 -13.32 -2.97 -13.36
CA GLN A 16 -13.60 -4.36 -13.73
C GLN A 16 -12.47 -4.95 -14.58
N GLU A 17 -11.94 -4.19 -15.55
CA GLU A 17 -10.80 -4.62 -16.37
C GLU A 17 -9.56 -4.91 -15.51
N VAL A 18 -9.25 -4.02 -14.55
CA VAL A 18 -8.14 -4.26 -13.58
C VAL A 18 -8.38 -5.52 -12.75
N ALA A 19 -9.62 -5.73 -12.28
CA ALA A 19 -9.97 -6.92 -11.50
C ALA A 19 -9.86 -8.21 -12.32
N GLN A 20 -10.26 -8.18 -13.60
CA GLN A 20 -10.13 -9.32 -14.52
C GLN A 20 -8.67 -9.70 -14.71
N VAL A 21 -7.80 -8.73 -15.02
CA VAL A 21 -6.36 -8.98 -15.20
C VAL A 21 -5.73 -9.51 -13.91
N ALA A 22 -6.09 -8.94 -12.75
CA ALA A 22 -5.59 -9.41 -11.46
C ALA A 22 -6.01 -10.86 -11.16
N ASN A 23 -7.24 -11.24 -11.51
CA ASN A 23 -7.72 -12.61 -11.35
C ASN A 23 -7.00 -13.59 -12.29
N GLU A 24 -6.69 -13.18 -13.52
CA GLU A 24 -5.91 -14.01 -14.44
C GLU A 24 -4.48 -14.23 -13.95
N LEU A 25 -3.83 -13.19 -13.40
CA LEU A 25 -2.48 -13.31 -12.83
C LEU A 25 -2.42 -14.25 -11.61
N ASN A 26 -3.50 -14.32 -10.82
CA ASN A 26 -3.57 -15.23 -9.67
C ASN A 26 -3.32 -16.70 -10.03
N LYS A 27 -3.67 -17.12 -11.25
CA LYS A 27 -3.43 -18.48 -11.75
C LYS A 27 -1.94 -18.83 -11.89
N TYR A 28 -1.08 -17.84 -11.90
CA TYR A 28 0.37 -17.97 -12.06
C TYR A 28 1.13 -17.60 -10.77
N CYS A 29 0.44 -17.45 -9.64
CA CYS A 29 1.09 -17.18 -8.37
C CYS A 29 1.89 -18.41 -7.89
N VAL A 30 2.98 -18.18 -7.17
CA VAL A 30 3.74 -19.24 -6.51
C VAL A 30 2.92 -19.88 -5.38
N ASP A 31 3.22 -21.13 -5.05
CA ASP A 31 2.69 -21.78 -3.85
C ASP A 31 3.19 -21.07 -2.60
N GLU A 32 2.29 -20.82 -1.65
CA GLU A 32 2.56 -20.11 -0.40
C GLU A 32 3.30 -18.75 -0.55
N PRO A 33 2.72 -17.75 -1.24
CA PRO A 33 3.39 -16.48 -1.55
C PRO A 33 3.87 -15.69 -0.32
N VAL A 34 3.33 -15.98 0.87
CA VAL A 34 3.80 -15.40 2.14
C VAL A 34 5.22 -15.84 2.54
N LYS A 35 5.71 -16.96 2.00
CA LYS A 35 7.08 -17.47 2.19
C LYS A 35 8.03 -17.01 1.08
N CYS A 36 7.52 -16.39 0.02
CA CYS A 36 8.34 -15.93 -1.09
C CYS A 36 9.21 -14.74 -0.67
N PRO A 37 10.55 -14.78 -0.84
CA PRO A 37 11.42 -13.68 -0.44
C PRO A 37 11.14 -12.37 -1.19
N LEU A 38 10.46 -12.46 -2.35
CA LEU A 38 10.07 -11.28 -3.11
C LEU A 38 9.14 -10.36 -2.33
N ILE A 39 8.42 -10.83 -1.28
CA ILE A 39 7.56 -9.95 -0.48
C ILE A 39 8.31 -8.75 0.11
N PHE A 40 9.60 -8.93 0.43
CA PHE A 40 10.45 -7.92 1.06
C PHE A 40 10.94 -6.91 0.03
N GLY A 41 10.88 -5.62 0.38
CA GLY A 41 11.34 -4.49 -0.42
C GLY A 41 10.37 -3.33 -0.38
N ASP A 42 10.69 -2.31 -1.17
CA ASP A 42 9.85 -1.12 -1.33
C ASP A 42 8.87 -1.31 -2.49
N TRP A 43 7.62 -1.02 -2.20
CA TRP A 43 6.49 -1.19 -3.10
C TRP A 43 5.69 0.10 -3.23
N ASP A 44 5.65 0.68 -4.43
CA ASP A 44 4.75 1.78 -4.72
C ASP A 44 3.31 1.22 -4.84
N VAL A 45 2.35 1.83 -4.14
CA VAL A 45 0.93 1.47 -4.23
C VAL A 45 0.34 2.19 -5.43
N VAL A 46 0.21 1.48 -6.55
CA VAL A 46 -0.16 2.11 -7.83
C VAL A 46 -1.65 2.08 -8.13
N TYR A 47 -2.41 1.22 -7.46
CA TYR A 47 -3.86 1.12 -7.59
C TYR A 47 -4.51 0.54 -6.32
N CYS A 48 -5.70 1.05 -5.97
CA CYS A 48 -6.62 0.37 -5.08
C CYS A 48 -8.07 0.51 -5.58
N SER A 49 -8.82 -0.59 -5.59
CA SER A 49 -10.24 -0.56 -6.01
C SER A 49 -11.15 0.24 -5.06
N ASN A 50 -10.71 0.44 -3.82
CA ASN A 50 -11.35 1.35 -2.88
C ASN A 50 -10.38 2.46 -2.46
N PRO A 51 -10.47 3.67 -3.03
CA PRO A 51 -9.49 4.72 -2.83
C PRO A 51 -9.26 5.18 -1.39
N THR A 52 -10.20 4.93 -0.47
CA THR A 52 -10.05 5.27 0.95
C THR A 52 -9.31 4.20 1.76
N SER A 53 -9.10 3.01 1.19
CA SER A 53 -8.41 1.91 1.88
C SER A 53 -6.90 2.17 2.06
N PRO A 54 -6.15 2.67 1.05
CA PRO A 54 -4.81 3.19 1.28
C PRO A 54 -4.90 4.61 1.85
N GLY A 55 -4.18 4.90 2.94
CA GLY A 55 -4.08 6.26 3.49
C GLY A 55 -5.33 6.78 4.22
N GLY A 56 -6.37 5.97 4.41
CA GLY A 56 -7.51 6.30 5.27
C GLY A 56 -8.26 7.58 4.87
N GLY A 57 -8.68 8.37 5.87
CA GLY A 57 -9.45 9.62 5.68
C GLY A 57 -8.75 10.67 4.81
N TYR A 58 -7.42 10.63 4.68
CA TYR A 58 -6.65 11.53 3.81
C TYR A 58 -6.94 11.32 2.32
N ARG A 59 -7.42 10.13 1.95
CA ARG A 59 -7.87 9.81 0.58
C ARG A 59 -9.38 9.78 0.44
N SER A 60 -10.13 10.28 1.43
CA SER A 60 -11.56 10.61 1.26
C SER A 60 -11.75 11.71 0.21
N ALA A 61 -12.98 11.87 -0.29
CA ALA A 61 -13.29 12.93 -1.26
C ALA A 61 -12.86 14.33 -0.76
N LEU A 62 -13.08 14.61 0.54
CA LEU A 62 -12.64 15.85 1.18
C LEU A 62 -11.12 15.88 1.42
N GLY A 63 -10.52 14.76 1.83
CA GLY A 63 -9.06 14.66 2.00
C GLY A 63 -8.29 14.96 0.71
N ARG A 64 -8.73 14.41 -0.43
CA ARG A 64 -8.09 14.65 -1.74
C ARG A 64 -8.18 16.10 -2.22
N LEU A 65 -9.16 16.87 -1.75
CA LEU A 65 -9.31 18.29 -2.10
C LEU A 65 -8.21 19.15 -1.46
N PHE A 66 -7.75 18.79 -0.26
CA PHE A 66 -6.74 19.55 0.50
C PHE A 66 -5.34 18.90 0.47
N PHE A 67 -5.26 17.59 0.26
CA PHE A 67 -4.03 16.81 0.32
C PHE A 67 -3.74 16.16 -1.04
N LYS A 68 -2.86 16.77 -1.82
CA LYS A 68 -2.40 16.19 -3.09
C LYS A 68 -1.39 15.09 -2.79
N THR A 69 -1.82 13.83 -2.82
CA THR A 69 -0.93 12.67 -2.67
C THR A 69 0.14 12.68 -3.77
N LYS A 70 1.41 12.59 -3.37
CA LYS A 70 2.58 12.57 -4.26
C LYS A 70 3.20 11.19 -4.37
N ASP A 71 3.31 10.50 -3.23
CA ASP A 71 3.94 9.19 -3.15
C ASP A 71 3.18 8.33 -2.15
N MET A 72 3.09 7.03 -2.44
CA MET A 72 2.45 6.05 -1.59
C MET A 72 3.26 4.77 -1.65
N VAL A 73 3.99 4.50 -0.58
CA VAL A 73 4.96 3.42 -0.51
C VAL A 73 4.62 2.50 0.64
N GLN A 74 4.71 1.20 0.41
CA GLN A 74 4.80 0.20 1.44
C GLN A 74 6.19 -0.43 1.41
N ALA A 75 6.97 -0.22 2.46
CA ALA A 75 8.19 -0.96 2.71
C ALA A 75 7.85 -2.22 3.51
N VAL A 76 8.31 -3.38 3.06
CA VAL A 76 8.26 -4.64 3.82
C VAL A 76 9.69 -5.09 4.05
N GLU A 77 10.14 -5.04 5.30
CA GLU A 77 11.51 -5.35 5.68
C GLU A 77 11.57 -6.66 6.46
N ALA A 78 12.59 -7.47 6.19
CA ALA A 78 12.83 -8.67 6.96
C ALA A 78 13.19 -8.31 8.41
N PRO A 79 12.78 -9.12 9.41
CA PRO A 79 12.00 -10.34 9.24
C PRO A 79 10.48 -10.09 9.08
N ASP A 80 9.95 -8.98 9.60
CA ASP A 80 8.51 -8.79 9.76
C ASP A 80 8.05 -7.33 9.83
N SER A 81 8.89 -6.34 9.49
CA SER A 81 8.50 -4.94 9.61
C SER A 81 7.76 -4.46 8.37
N VAL A 82 6.69 -3.71 8.57
CA VAL A 82 5.95 -3.05 7.48
C VAL A 82 5.85 -1.57 7.78
N ARG A 83 6.18 -0.73 6.79
CA ARG A 83 5.94 0.71 6.86
C ARG A 83 5.09 1.16 5.69
N ASN A 84 3.94 1.76 5.98
CA ASN A 84 3.17 2.48 4.97
C ASN A 84 3.50 3.96 5.08
N LYS A 85 3.82 4.61 3.96
CA LYS A 85 4.13 6.03 3.90
C LYS A 85 3.31 6.68 2.80
N VAL A 86 2.66 7.79 3.13
CA VAL A 86 1.92 8.64 2.20
C VAL A 86 2.51 10.04 2.28
N SER A 87 3.13 10.49 1.20
CA SER A 87 3.62 11.87 1.08
C SER A 87 2.61 12.71 0.33
N PHE A 88 2.34 13.92 0.80
CA PHE A 88 1.36 14.82 0.22
C PHE A 88 1.82 16.28 0.29
N SER A 89 1.17 17.13 -0.49
CA SER A 89 1.34 18.58 -0.41
C SER A 89 0.02 19.24 -0.04
N VAL A 90 0.07 20.13 0.96
CA VAL A 90 -1.03 20.98 1.42
C VAL A 90 -0.94 22.31 0.70
N PHE A 91 -2.04 22.74 0.07
CA PHE A 91 -2.11 23.97 -0.73
C PHE A 91 -1.05 24.10 -1.85
N GLY A 92 -0.37 23.00 -2.21
CA GLY A 92 0.64 22.96 -3.27
C GLY A 92 2.05 23.40 -2.88
N PHE A 93 2.28 23.83 -1.64
CA PHE A 93 3.60 24.33 -1.19
C PHE A 93 4.11 23.71 0.12
N LEU A 94 3.22 23.27 1.00
CA LEU A 94 3.62 22.70 2.29
C LEU A 94 3.65 21.17 2.19
N GLU A 95 4.84 20.58 2.31
CA GLU A 95 5.01 19.14 2.28
C GLU A 95 4.63 18.50 3.62
N GLY A 96 3.94 17.38 3.55
CA GLY A 96 3.62 16.55 4.69
C GLY A 96 3.72 15.07 4.38
N GLU A 97 3.81 14.27 5.43
CA GLU A 97 3.94 12.83 5.36
C GLU A 97 3.12 12.18 6.47
N VAL A 98 2.35 11.16 6.14
CA VAL A 98 1.81 10.22 7.14
C VAL A 98 2.56 8.91 7.00
N SER A 99 3.03 8.37 8.13
CA SER A 99 3.62 7.05 8.19
C SER A 99 2.95 6.17 9.24
N LEU A 100 2.86 4.87 8.94
CA LEU A 100 2.40 3.82 9.84
C LEU A 100 3.48 2.75 9.89
N LYS A 101 3.94 2.41 11.09
CA LYS A 101 4.87 1.30 11.33
C LYS A 101 4.12 0.15 11.94
N GLY A 102 4.39 -1.06 11.46
CA GLY A 102 3.70 -2.24 11.93
C GLY A 102 4.52 -3.51 11.82
N LYS A 103 3.95 -4.58 12.37
CA LYS A 103 4.50 -5.93 12.34
C LYS A 103 3.62 -6.86 11.53
N LEU A 104 4.22 -7.57 10.59
CA LEU A 104 3.61 -8.59 9.75
C LEU A 104 3.58 -9.92 10.49
N LYS A 105 2.40 -10.54 10.51
CA LYS A 105 2.18 -11.90 11.00
C LYS A 105 1.56 -12.73 9.88
N VAL A 106 2.15 -13.88 9.60
CA VAL A 106 1.55 -14.86 8.68
C VAL A 106 0.36 -15.52 9.37
N LEU A 107 -0.79 -15.55 8.71
CA LEU A 107 -2.00 -16.21 9.21
C LEU A 107 -2.16 -17.61 8.62
N ASP A 108 -1.89 -17.75 7.33
CA ASP A 108 -1.90 -19.01 6.60
C ASP A 108 -1.01 -18.91 5.34
N HIS A 109 -1.18 -19.82 4.38
CA HIS A 109 -0.39 -19.91 3.14
C HIS A 109 -0.44 -18.65 2.26
N GLN A 110 -1.52 -17.85 2.32
CA GLN A 110 -1.70 -16.68 1.44
C GLN A 110 -2.03 -15.39 2.21
N TRP A 111 -2.45 -15.50 3.47
CA TRP A 111 -2.90 -14.37 4.28
C TRP A 111 -1.84 -13.90 5.26
N ILE A 112 -1.69 -12.58 5.32
CA ILE A 112 -0.92 -11.86 6.33
C ILE A 112 -1.83 -10.92 7.11
N GLN A 113 -1.48 -10.68 8.37
CA GLN A 113 -2.01 -9.62 9.21
C GLN A 113 -0.89 -8.64 9.49
N VAL A 114 -1.17 -7.35 9.42
CA VAL A 114 -0.25 -6.30 9.86
C VAL A 114 -0.91 -5.53 10.98
N ILE A 115 -0.24 -5.46 12.12
CA ILE A 115 -0.66 -4.66 13.28
C ILE A 115 0.19 -3.39 13.25
N PHE A 116 -0.45 -2.25 13.00
CA PHE A 116 0.17 -0.94 12.93
C PHE A 116 0.05 -0.19 14.25
N GLN A 117 1.15 0.45 14.66
CA GLN A 117 1.19 1.45 15.71
C GLN A 117 0.42 2.71 15.29
N PRO A 118 0.12 3.62 16.24
CA PRO A 118 -0.59 4.85 15.90
C PRO A 118 0.20 5.69 14.87
N PRO A 119 -0.47 6.24 13.84
CA PRO A 119 0.18 6.97 12.75
C PRO A 119 0.98 8.19 13.20
N GLU A 120 2.09 8.42 12.50
CA GLU A 120 2.96 9.57 12.64
C GLU A 120 2.70 10.53 11.46
N LEU A 121 2.31 11.78 11.77
CA LEU A 121 2.16 12.88 10.83
C LEU A 121 3.35 13.82 10.94
N ARG A 122 4.07 14.04 9.84
CA ARG A 122 5.10 15.05 9.71
C ARG A 122 4.62 16.18 8.82
N VAL A 123 4.78 17.43 9.26
CA VAL A 123 4.52 18.62 8.45
C VAL A 123 5.62 19.64 8.73
N GLY A 124 6.42 19.95 7.71
CA GLY A 124 7.62 20.77 7.90
C GLY A 124 8.59 20.13 8.90
N ALA A 125 8.92 20.83 9.98
CA ALA A 125 9.80 20.36 11.05
C ALA A 125 9.07 19.76 12.26
N MET A 126 7.74 19.64 12.20
CA MET A 126 6.92 19.15 13.32
C MET A 126 6.47 17.72 13.07
N ASP A 127 6.59 16.88 14.10
CA ASP A 127 6.17 15.48 14.12
C ASP A 127 5.07 15.29 15.18
N PHE A 128 3.96 14.70 14.79
CA PHE A 128 2.80 14.43 15.65
C PHE A 128 2.37 12.98 15.54
N GLN A 129 1.93 12.38 16.65
CA GLN A 129 1.29 11.07 16.64
C GLN A 129 -0.21 11.24 16.95
N TYR A 130 -1.06 10.48 16.26
CA TYR A 130 -2.51 10.56 16.44
C TYR A 130 -3.18 9.20 16.19
N GLY A 131 -4.44 9.09 16.55
CA GLY A 131 -5.20 7.84 16.41
C GLY A 131 -4.75 6.77 17.40
N GLY A 132 -5.01 5.51 17.05
CA GLY A 132 -4.63 4.35 17.84
C GLY A 132 -4.05 3.25 16.96
N GLU A 133 -3.80 2.09 17.56
CA GLU A 133 -3.41 0.90 16.81
C GLU A 133 -4.47 0.51 15.78
N SER A 134 -4.03 -0.06 14.67
CA SER A 134 -4.92 -0.55 13.63
C SER A 134 -4.44 -1.87 13.07
N GLU A 135 -5.36 -2.71 12.62
CA GLU A 135 -5.03 -3.97 11.99
C GLU A 135 -5.54 -4.06 10.56
N VAL A 136 -4.76 -4.70 9.71
CA VAL A 136 -5.12 -4.97 8.32
C VAL A 136 -4.79 -6.42 7.99
N LYS A 137 -5.74 -7.13 7.37
CA LYS A 137 -5.54 -8.47 6.81
C LYS A 137 -5.53 -8.39 5.29
N LEU A 138 -4.49 -8.96 4.68
CA LEU A 138 -4.26 -8.96 3.24
C LEU A 138 -3.94 -10.37 2.77
N GLN A 139 -4.63 -10.83 1.75
CA GLN A 139 -4.25 -12.00 0.97
C GLN A 139 -3.25 -11.57 -0.10
N ILE A 140 -2.13 -12.26 -0.25
CA ILE A 140 -1.22 -12.10 -1.39
C ILE A 140 -1.71 -13.03 -2.50
N THR A 141 -2.19 -12.45 -3.60
CA THR A 141 -2.79 -13.20 -4.71
C THR A 141 -1.86 -13.35 -5.90
N TYR A 142 -0.77 -12.59 -5.95
CA TYR A 142 0.26 -12.71 -6.97
C TYR A 142 1.52 -11.99 -6.51
N ILE A 143 2.69 -12.50 -6.86
CA ILE A 143 3.95 -11.81 -6.66
C ILE A 143 4.99 -12.24 -7.70
N ASP A 144 5.67 -11.26 -8.28
CA ASP A 144 6.87 -11.42 -9.09
C ASP A 144 7.89 -10.31 -8.76
N GLU A 145 8.95 -10.15 -9.55
CA GLU A 145 10.01 -9.17 -9.32
C GLU A 145 9.56 -7.71 -9.52
N LYS A 146 8.39 -7.47 -10.12
CA LYS A 146 7.89 -6.16 -10.55
C LYS A 146 6.58 -5.77 -9.91
N ILE A 147 5.68 -6.72 -9.68
CA ILE A 147 4.30 -6.52 -9.26
C ILE A 147 3.98 -7.48 -8.11
N ARG A 148 3.24 -6.95 -7.14
CA ARG A 148 2.57 -7.76 -6.13
C ARG A 148 1.11 -7.37 -6.09
N LEU A 149 0.23 -8.35 -6.03
CA LEU A 149 -1.21 -8.15 -5.92
C LEU A 149 -1.68 -8.58 -4.54
N GLY A 150 -2.59 -7.81 -3.97
CA GLY A 150 -3.18 -8.12 -2.69
C GLY A 150 -4.67 -7.89 -2.64
N LYS A 151 -5.39 -8.69 -1.86
CA LYS A 151 -6.81 -8.50 -1.58
C LYS A 151 -7.01 -8.30 -0.08
N GLY A 152 -7.57 -7.16 0.30
CA GLY A 152 -7.93 -6.89 1.68
C GLY A 152 -9.08 -7.79 2.14
N SER A 153 -9.18 -8.04 3.45
CA SER A 153 -10.30 -8.82 4.02
C SER A 153 -11.69 -8.27 3.70
N ARG A 154 -11.79 -6.96 3.41
CA ARG A 154 -13.02 -6.29 2.95
C ARG A 154 -13.21 -6.29 1.42
N GLY A 155 -12.42 -7.07 0.69
CA GLY A 155 -12.54 -7.27 -0.75
C GLY A 155 -11.81 -6.24 -1.63
N SER A 156 -11.16 -5.22 -1.06
CA SER A 156 -10.41 -4.22 -1.83
C SER A 156 -9.18 -4.84 -2.50
N LEU A 157 -9.03 -4.63 -3.81
CA LEU A 157 -7.88 -5.05 -4.59
C LEU A 157 -6.79 -3.99 -4.53
N PHE A 158 -5.54 -4.42 -4.36
CA PHE A 158 -4.35 -3.57 -4.35
C PHE A 158 -3.38 -4.07 -5.41
N VAL A 159 -2.79 -3.13 -6.16
CA VAL A 159 -1.67 -3.39 -7.06
C VAL A 159 -0.47 -2.61 -6.53
N PHE A 160 0.60 -3.36 -6.25
CA PHE A 160 1.87 -2.83 -5.80
C PHE A 160 2.88 -2.99 -6.94
N ARG A 161 3.68 -1.95 -7.19
CA ARG A 161 4.80 -2.01 -8.11
C ARG A 161 6.11 -1.92 -7.35
N ARG A 162 7.06 -2.78 -7.66
CA ARG A 162 8.40 -2.77 -7.08
C ARG A 162 9.08 -1.44 -7.39
N ARG A 163 9.69 -0.83 -6.37
CA ARG A 163 10.51 0.37 -6.55
C ARG A 163 11.94 -0.04 -6.84
N HIS A 164 12.41 0.19 -8.06
CA HIS A 164 13.82 -0.03 -8.41
C HIS A 164 14.68 1.06 -7.74
N GLY A 165 15.63 0.67 -6.88
CA GLY A 165 16.54 1.59 -6.18
C GLY A 165 16.61 1.45 -4.65
N GLY A 166 15.83 0.56 -4.04
CA GLY A 166 16.07 0.13 -2.66
C GLY A 166 17.17 -0.92 -2.63
N SER A 167 18.32 -0.58 -2.06
CA SER A 167 19.48 -1.46 -1.91
C SER A 167 19.06 -2.80 -1.31
N THR A 168 19.14 -3.87 -2.10
CA THR A 168 19.30 -5.22 -1.57
C THR A 168 20.73 -5.30 -1.05
N ASN A 169 20.94 -4.87 0.20
CA ASN A 169 22.09 -5.38 0.94
C ASN A 169 21.74 -6.82 1.31
N VAL A 170 22.11 -7.74 0.41
CA VAL A 170 22.50 -9.10 0.80
C VAL A 170 23.81 -9.04 1.56
#